data_AF-A0A359KDG5-F1
#
_entry.id   AF-A0A359KDG5-F1
#
_cell.length_a   1.000
_cell.length_b   1.000
_cell.length_c   1.000
_cell.angle_alpha   90.00
_cell.angle_beta   90.00
_cell.angle_gamma   90.00
#
_symmetry.space_group_name_H-M   'P 1'
#
loop_
_entity.id
_entity.type
_entity.pdbx_description
1 polymer ?
#
loop_
_entity_poly.entity_id
_entity_poly.type
_entity_poly.pdbx_seq_one_letter_code
_entity_poly.pdbx_strand_id
1 'polypeptide(L)'
;MPPGDWVRIGWGDSVFYVEQGAISGRLPDGARAFFKPGGNPSVVMLDPDPTDPALFSEAERATLRLSPQGFAALRARVAASLRLDEGGQAVVSAQRDGDDAVFYASGETFWVGHLCNHWTAEVLNAGGLSMPMARSLTSGAVMRAARQAEQSAAELDLNDAGD
;
A
#
# COMPACT_ATOMS: atom_id res chain seq x y z
N MET A 1 5.62 6.76 16.12
CA MET A 1 4.27 6.93 16.68
C MET A 1 4.22 6.12 17.96
N PRO A 2 3.55 6.58 19.02
CA PRO A 2 3.40 5.79 20.24
C PRO A 2 2.67 4.46 19.92
N PRO A 3 2.89 3.39 20.70
CA PRO A 3 2.09 2.17 20.60
C PRO A 3 0.59 2.51 20.69
N GLY A 4 -0.20 2.06 19.72
CA GLY A 4 -1.63 2.37 19.60
C GLY A 4 -1.99 3.35 18.48
N ASP A 5 -1.00 4.00 17.86
CA ASP A 5 -1.20 4.90 16.71
C ASP A 5 -0.66 4.25 15.43
N TRP A 6 -1.37 3.26 14.88
CA TRP A 6 -1.02 2.68 13.59
C TRP A 6 -1.71 3.41 12.45
N VAL A 7 -1.12 3.34 11.25
CA VAL A 7 -1.76 3.85 10.04
C VAL A 7 -1.72 2.78 8.98
N ARG A 8 -2.90 2.46 8.45
CA ARG A 8 -3.04 1.64 7.26
C ARG A 8 -2.91 2.54 6.04
N ILE A 9 -2.05 2.11 5.12
CA ILE A 9 -1.80 2.82 3.87
C ILE A 9 -2.19 1.91 2.72
N GLY A 10 -2.94 2.44 1.76
CA GLY A 10 -3.35 1.70 0.57
C GLY A 10 -3.45 2.60 -0.65
N TRP A 11 -3.54 1.99 -1.82
CA TRP A 11 -3.70 2.69 -3.10
C TRP A 11 -4.63 1.90 -4.03
N GLY A 12 -5.50 2.60 -4.76
CA GLY A 12 -6.48 1.96 -5.65
C GLY A 12 -7.30 2.93 -6.49
N ASP A 13 -8.19 2.40 -7.34
CA ASP A 13 -9.12 3.19 -8.17
C ASP A 13 -9.99 4.13 -7.31
N SER A 14 -10.13 5.38 -7.74
CA SER A 14 -10.76 6.45 -6.94
C SER A 14 -12.26 6.28 -6.71
N VAL A 15 -12.92 5.34 -7.41
CA VAL A 15 -14.35 5.07 -7.24
C VAL A 15 -14.51 3.70 -6.57
N PHE A 16 -13.93 2.66 -7.16
CA PHE A 16 -14.08 1.29 -6.67
C PHE A 16 -13.50 1.10 -5.26
N TYR A 17 -12.37 1.74 -4.95
CA TYR A 17 -11.72 1.61 -3.64
C TYR A 17 -12.41 2.43 -2.55
N VAL A 18 -13.01 3.58 -2.92
CA VAL A 18 -13.66 4.50 -1.98
C VAL A 18 -15.08 4.04 -1.65
N GLU A 19 -15.84 3.54 -2.62
CA GLU A 19 -17.24 3.17 -2.41
C GLU A 19 -17.40 1.95 -1.49
N GLN A 20 -18.30 2.07 -0.50
CA GLN A 20 -18.73 0.97 0.36
C GLN A 20 -19.98 0.29 -0.24
N GLY A 21 -19.99 -1.05 -0.40
CA GLY A 21 -21.16 -1.78 -0.92
C GLY A 21 -20.87 -3.19 -1.46
N ALA A 22 -21.92 -3.97 -1.76
CA ALA A 22 -21.75 -5.33 -2.28
C ALA A 22 -21.12 -5.34 -3.69
N ILE A 23 -20.13 -6.21 -3.92
CA ILE A 23 -19.38 -6.32 -5.19
C ILE A 23 -20.30 -6.74 -6.35
N SER A 24 -21.42 -7.43 -6.07
CA SER A 24 -22.36 -7.93 -7.08
C SER A 24 -23.04 -6.84 -7.91
N GLY A 25 -23.22 -5.63 -7.37
CA GLY A 25 -23.71 -4.46 -8.11
C GLY A 25 -22.61 -3.66 -8.84
N ARG A 26 -21.34 -3.99 -8.58
CA ARG A 26 -20.15 -3.19 -8.97
C ARG A 26 -19.27 -3.88 -10.02
N LEU A 27 -19.76 -4.96 -10.63
CA LEU A 27 -19.09 -5.65 -11.74
C LEU A 27 -18.75 -4.72 -12.93
N PRO A 28 -19.63 -3.77 -13.34
CA PRO A 28 -19.28 -2.79 -14.37
C PRO A 28 -18.14 -1.86 -13.95
N ASP A 29 -18.11 -1.42 -12.69
CA ASP A 29 -17.04 -0.58 -12.15
C ASP A 29 -15.73 -1.32 -12.02
N GLY A 30 -15.77 -2.61 -11.66
CA GLY A 30 -14.62 -3.50 -11.72
C GLY A 30 -14.04 -3.55 -13.13
N ALA A 31 -14.85 -3.86 -14.14
CA ALA A 31 -14.39 -3.89 -15.53
C ALA A 31 -13.83 -2.53 -16.00
N ARG A 32 -14.47 -1.41 -15.63
CA ARG A 32 -13.94 -0.06 -15.90
C ARG A 32 -12.57 0.15 -15.25
N ALA A 33 -12.44 -0.19 -13.97
CA ALA A 33 -11.23 0.01 -13.17
C ALA A 33 -10.00 -0.66 -13.82
N PHE A 34 -10.17 -1.77 -14.53
CA PHE A 34 -9.06 -2.48 -15.17
C PHE A 34 -8.77 -2.03 -16.62
N PHE A 35 -9.79 -1.66 -17.40
CA PHE A 35 -9.67 -1.60 -18.87
C PHE A 35 -9.87 -0.22 -19.52
N LYS A 36 -10.05 0.86 -18.73
CA LYS A 36 -10.16 2.22 -19.30
C LYS A 36 -8.87 2.64 -20.03
N PRO A 37 -8.91 3.06 -21.31
CA PRO A 37 -7.75 3.61 -22.01
C PRO A 37 -7.18 4.84 -21.29
N GLY A 38 -5.86 4.86 -21.06
CA GLY A 38 -5.19 5.90 -20.26
C GLY A 38 -5.24 5.68 -18.74
N GLY A 39 -5.87 4.59 -18.29
CA GLY A 39 -6.02 4.26 -16.87
C GLY A 39 -7.12 5.05 -16.17
N ASN A 40 -7.39 4.68 -14.93
CA ASN A 40 -8.36 5.33 -14.08
C ASN A 40 -7.68 6.24 -13.05
N PRO A 41 -8.34 7.33 -12.62
CA PRO A 41 -7.89 8.07 -11.45
C PRO A 41 -7.78 7.15 -10.25
N SER A 42 -6.79 7.41 -9.41
CA SER A 42 -6.50 6.60 -8.23
C SER A 42 -6.36 7.46 -6.99
N VAL A 43 -6.37 6.83 -5.82
CA VAL A 43 -6.27 7.48 -4.52
C VAL A 43 -5.27 6.76 -3.63
N VAL A 44 -4.58 7.52 -2.79
CA VAL A 44 -3.85 7.01 -1.63
C VAL A 44 -4.76 7.12 -0.41
N MET A 45 -5.03 6.00 0.25
CA MET A 45 -5.78 5.96 1.50
C MET A 45 -4.81 6.00 2.69
N LEU A 46 -5.09 6.90 3.64
CA LEU A 46 -4.48 6.89 4.97
C LEU A 46 -5.60 6.68 5.99
N ASP A 47 -5.52 5.60 6.74
CA ASP A 47 -6.54 5.17 7.69
C ASP A 47 -5.89 4.92 9.06
N PRO A 48 -6.10 5.81 10.05
CA PRO A 48 -5.68 5.55 11.42
C PRO A 48 -6.29 4.24 11.92
N ASP A 49 -5.45 3.32 12.36
CA ASP A 49 -5.88 1.99 12.80
C ASP A 49 -5.50 1.80 14.27
N PRO A 50 -6.47 1.71 15.20
CA PRO A 50 -6.16 1.45 16.60
C PRO A 50 -5.72 0.01 16.84
N THR A 51 -5.88 -0.87 15.85
CA THR A 51 -5.56 -2.29 15.97
C THR A 51 -4.06 -2.49 15.85
N ASP A 52 -3.45 -3.10 16.87
CA ASP A 52 -2.07 -3.55 16.78
C ASP A 52 -1.91 -4.62 15.69
N PRO A 53 -1.07 -4.40 14.66
CA PRO A 53 -0.82 -5.38 13.62
C PRO A 53 -0.31 -6.74 14.15
N ALA A 54 0.28 -6.75 15.35
CA ALA A 54 0.69 -7.97 16.05
C ALA A 54 -0.49 -8.86 16.48
N LEU A 55 -1.74 -8.44 16.28
CA LEU A 55 -2.93 -9.25 16.52
C LEU A 55 -3.38 -10.07 15.29
N PHE A 56 -2.99 -9.70 14.07
CA PHE A 56 -3.30 -10.50 12.87
C PHE A 56 -2.51 -11.81 12.85
N SER A 57 -2.99 -12.89 12.24
CA SER A 57 -2.18 -14.12 12.20
C SER A 57 -0.89 -13.93 11.39
N GLU A 58 0.18 -14.68 11.70
CA GLU A 58 1.43 -14.69 10.91
C GLU A 58 1.21 -15.08 9.44
N ALA A 59 0.10 -15.77 9.13
CA ALA A 59 -0.27 -16.07 7.75
C ALA A 59 -0.76 -14.84 6.97
N GLU A 60 -1.32 -13.85 7.67
CA GLU A 60 -1.97 -12.65 7.12
C GLU A 60 -1.08 -11.40 7.19
N ARG A 61 -0.03 -11.41 8.01
CA ARG A 61 0.92 -10.31 8.16
C ARG A 61 2.35 -10.70 7.79
N ALA A 62 3.19 -9.70 7.56
CA ALA A 62 4.64 -9.83 7.53
C ALA A 62 5.25 -8.56 8.14
N THR A 63 6.27 -8.72 8.99
CA THR A 63 6.98 -7.61 9.64
C THR A 63 8.25 -7.29 8.86
N LEU A 64 8.35 -6.06 8.38
CA LEU A 64 9.46 -5.65 7.53
C LEU A 64 10.41 -4.73 8.30
N ARG A 65 11.70 -5.08 8.27
CA ARG A 65 12.76 -4.23 8.81
C ARG A 65 13.39 -3.42 7.68
N LEU A 66 13.48 -2.12 7.89
CA LEU A 66 14.04 -1.18 6.94
C LEU A 66 15.20 -0.44 7.59
N SER A 67 16.23 -0.14 6.81
CA SER A 67 17.23 0.84 7.25
C SER A 67 16.58 2.23 7.38
N PRO A 68 17.17 3.15 8.17
CA PRO A 68 16.65 4.53 8.25
C PRO A 68 16.52 5.20 6.88
N GLN A 69 17.49 4.96 5.99
CA GLN A 69 17.46 5.46 4.61
C GLN A 69 16.34 4.80 3.80
N GLY A 70 16.16 3.48 3.92
CA GLY A 70 15.08 2.74 3.27
C GLY A 70 13.70 3.25 3.71
N PHE A 71 13.51 3.47 5.00
CA PHE A 71 12.24 4.03 5.50
C PHE A 71 11.98 5.45 4.99
N ALA A 72 13.01 6.30 4.89
CA ALA A 72 12.88 7.62 4.29
C ALA A 72 12.51 7.55 2.80
N ALA A 73 13.15 6.66 2.04
CA ALA A 73 12.86 6.44 0.62
C ALA A 73 11.46 5.86 0.38
N LEU A 74 11.01 4.93 1.22
CA LEU A 74 9.65 4.41 1.21
C LEU A 74 8.64 5.54 1.41
N ARG A 75 8.82 6.38 2.43
CA ARG A 75 7.95 7.54 2.68
C ARG A 75 7.94 8.52 1.51
N ALA A 76 9.09 8.77 0.89
CA ALA A 76 9.20 9.61 -0.29
C ALA A 76 8.44 9.01 -1.49
N ARG A 77 8.50 7.68 -1.70
CA ARG A 77 7.74 7.00 -2.77
C ARG A 77 6.24 7.06 -2.55
N VAL A 78 5.75 6.94 -1.31
CA VAL A 78 4.33 7.15 -0.97
C VAL A 78 3.93 8.62 -1.20
N ALA A 79 4.75 9.57 -0.76
CA ALA A 79 4.47 11.00 -0.96
C ALA A 79 4.43 11.38 -2.44
N ALA A 80 5.31 10.78 -3.27
CA ALA A 80 5.33 10.99 -4.72
C ALA A 80 4.06 10.47 -5.43
N SER A 81 3.31 9.57 -4.79
CA SER A 81 2.01 9.14 -5.29
C SER A 81 0.92 10.20 -5.14
N LEU A 82 1.08 11.15 -4.23
CA LEU A 82 0.06 12.15 -3.94
C LEU A 82 0.01 13.22 -5.04
N ARG A 83 -1.20 13.57 -5.47
CA ARG A 83 -1.42 14.76 -6.27
C ARG A 83 -1.45 15.97 -5.34
N LEU A 84 -0.57 16.93 -5.62
CA LEU A 84 -0.51 18.19 -4.90
C LEU A 84 -1.30 19.28 -5.65
N ASP A 85 -1.85 20.23 -4.91
CA ASP A 85 -2.40 21.47 -5.45
C ASP A 85 -1.31 22.52 -5.75
N GLU A 86 -1.71 23.69 -6.21
CA GLU A 86 -0.79 24.81 -6.51
C GLU A 86 -0.02 25.29 -5.27
N GLY A 87 -0.54 25.04 -4.07
CA GLY A 87 0.09 25.35 -2.78
C GLY A 87 0.98 24.23 -2.24
N GLY A 88 1.16 23.13 -2.98
CA GLY A 88 1.95 21.98 -2.56
C GLY A 88 1.28 21.11 -1.50
N GLN A 89 -0.03 21.24 -1.28
CA GLN A 89 -0.79 20.42 -0.34
C GLN A 89 -1.42 19.21 -1.04
N ALA A 90 -1.46 18.07 -0.34
CA ALA A 90 -2.10 16.86 -0.87
C ALA A 90 -3.62 17.06 -0.99
N VAL A 91 -4.17 16.78 -2.18
CA VAL A 91 -5.59 17.01 -2.45
C VAL A 91 -6.43 15.89 -1.86
N VAL A 92 -7.32 16.21 -0.91
CA VAL A 92 -8.32 15.24 -0.41
C VAL A 92 -9.34 14.98 -1.51
N SER A 93 -9.51 13.70 -1.87
CA SER A 93 -10.46 13.23 -2.88
C SER A 93 -11.77 12.77 -2.26
N ALA A 94 -11.72 12.10 -1.11
CA ALA A 94 -12.90 11.59 -0.42
C ALA A 94 -12.63 11.32 1.07
N GLN A 95 -13.71 11.32 1.83
CA GLN A 95 -13.81 10.78 3.20
C GLN A 95 -15.11 9.98 3.25
N ARG A 96 -15.13 8.89 4.03
CA ARG A 96 -16.32 8.03 4.13
C ARG A 96 -17.01 8.30 5.46
N ASP A 97 -18.33 8.30 5.44
CA ASP A 97 -19.11 8.46 6.66
C ASP A 97 -18.92 7.23 7.57
N GLY A 98 -18.53 7.47 8.83
CA GLY A 98 -18.39 6.42 9.84
C GLY A 98 -17.06 5.66 9.84
N ASP A 99 -16.06 6.10 9.07
CA ASP A 99 -14.66 5.67 9.26
C ASP A 99 -13.68 6.85 9.19
N ASP A 100 -12.50 6.67 9.78
CA ASP A 100 -11.45 7.71 9.89
C ASP A 100 -10.52 7.75 8.67
N ALA A 101 -10.82 6.99 7.61
CA ALA A 101 -9.98 6.91 6.43
C ALA A 101 -10.12 8.17 5.56
N VAL A 102 -8.97 8.77 5.23
CA VAL A 102 -8.88 9.88 4.29
C VAL A 102 -8.28 9.41 2.98
N PHE A 103 -8.97 9.66 1.88
CA PHE A 103 -8.51 9.32 0.54
C PHE A 103 -7.97 10.58 -0.14
N TYR A 104 -6.69 10.58 -0.47
CA TYR A 104 -6.02 11.64 -1.19
C TYR A 104 -5.94 11.28 -2.67
N ALA A 105 -6.18 12.25 -3.56
CA ALA A 105 -6.02 12.05 -4.99
C ALA A 105 -4.56 11.67 -5.28
N SER A 106 -4.36 10.66 -6.12
CA SER A 106 -3.04 10.27 -6.58
C SER A 106 -2.73 10.86 -7.96
N GLY A 107 -1.45 11.15 -8.20
CA GLY A 107 -0.94 11.50 -9.52
C GLY A 107 -0.74 10.29 -10.44
N GLU A 108 -0.86 9.07 -9.90
CA GLU A 108 -0.69 7.81 -10.62
C GLU A 108 -2.04 7.30 -11.15
N THR A 109 -2.01 6.39 -12.12
CA THR A 109 -3.21 5.82 -12.73
C THR A 109 -3.37 4.34 -12.40
N PHE A 110 -4.60 3.93 -12.10
CA PHE A 110 -4.98 2.54 -11.82
C PHE A 110 -5.45 1.84 -13.10
N TRP A 111 -4.88 0.68 -13.41
CA TRP A 111 -5.27 -0.15 -14.55
C TRP A 111 -4.69 -1.58 -14.40
N VAL A 112 -5.04 -2.51 -15.30
CA VAL A 112 -4.63 -3.93 -15.18
C VAL A 112 -3.12 -4.18 -15.02
N GLY A 113 -2.27 -3.31 -15.56
CA GLY A 113 -0.81 -3.37 -15.40
C GLY A 113 -0.25 -2.49 -14.29
N HIS A 114 -1.07 -1.72 -13.58
CA HIS A 114 -0.70 -0.96 -12.38
C HIS A 114 -1.79 -1.09 -11.32
N LEU A 115 -1.70 -2.20 -10.59
CA LEU A 115 -2.62 -2.61 -9.53
C LEU A 115 -2.10 -2.19 -8.16
N CYS A 116 -2.95 -2.29 -7.14
CA CYS A 116 -2.56 -2.07 -5.74
C CYS A 116 -1.31 -2.87 -5.35
N ASN A 117 -1.17 -4.10 -5.83
CA ASN A 117 -0.02 -4.95 -5.57
C ASN A 117 1.27 -4.46 -6.26
N HIS A 118 1.19 -3.87 -7.46
CA HIS A 118 2.33 -3.25 -8.12
C HIS A 118 2.78 -2.01 -7.35
N TRP A 119 1.83 -1.14 -7.00
CA TRP A 119 2.11 0.05 -6.20
C TRP A 119 2.78 -0.32 -4.86
N THR A 120 2.25 -1.32 -4.14
CA THR A 120 2.87 -1.81 -2.89
C THR A 120 4.29 -2.35 -3.14
N ALA A 121 4.49 -3.13 -4.21
CA ALA A 121 5.82 -3.64 -4.56
C ALA A 121 6.82 -2.51 -4.88
N GLU A 122 6.40 -1.43 -5.54
CA GLU A 122 7.23 -0.26 -5.83
C GLU A 122 7.60 0.51 -4.56
N VAL A 123 6.64 0.71 -3.66
CA VAL A 123 6.84 1.34 -2.35
C VAL A 123 7.86 0.56 -1.52
N LEU A 124 7.75 -0.76 -1.50
CA LEU A 124 8.68 -1.64 -0.77
C LEU A 124 10.06 -1.73 -1.44
N ASN A 125 10.13 -1.75 -2.78
CA ASN A 125 11.40 -1.66 -3.53
C ASN A 125 12.12 -0.34 -3.27
N ALA A 126 11.40 0.79 -3.22
CA ALA A 126 11.98 2.07 -2.83
C ALA A 126 12.54 2.03 -1.40
N GLY A 127 11.93 1.23 -0.53
CA GLY A 127 12.44 0.94 0.82
C GLY A 127 13.68 0.05 0.87
N GLY A 128 14.15 -0.47 -0.26
CA GLY A 128 15.30 -1.38 -0.35
C GLY A 128 14.95 -2.87 -0.23
N LEU A 129 13.66 -3.23 -0.24
CA LEU A 129 13.24 -4.63 -0.22
C LEU A 129 13.05 -5.15 -1.65
N SER A 130 13.69 -6.27 -1.99
CA SER A 130 13.60 -6.84 -3.34
C SER A 130 12.21 -7.46 -3.60
N MET A 131 11.30 -6.68 -4.19
CA MET A 131 9.95 -7.14 -4.52
C MET A 131 9.81 -7.43 -6.03
N PRO A 132 9.24 -8.59 -6.40
CA PRO A 132 9.21 -9.00 -7.80
C PRO A 132 8.09 -8.27 -8.58
N MET A 133 8.45 -7.24 -9.36
CA MET A 133 7.49 -6.43 -10.12
C MET A 133 6.62 -7.25 -11.09
N ALA A 134 7.23 -8.12 -11.89
CA ALA A 134 6.50 -8.96 -12.87
C ALA A 134 5.56 -10.00 -12.22
N ARG A 135 5.81 -10.40 -10.97
CA ARG A 135 4.96 -11.36 -10.23
C ARG A 135 3.95 -10.67 -9.32
N SER A 136 4.07 -9.36 -9.12
CA SER A 136 3.21 -8.57 -8.24
C SER A 136 1.81 -8.30 -8.82
N LEU A 137 1.40 -9.03 -9.86
CA LEU A 137 0.01 -9.08 -10.32
C LEU A 137 -0.96 -9.64 -9.26
N THR A 138 -0.45 -10.39 -8.28
CA THR A 138 -1.25 -10.95 -7.17
C THR A 138 -0.70 -10.51 -5.82
N SER A 139 -1.60 -10.32 -4.86
CA SER A 139 -1.22 -10.01 -3.46
C SER A 139 -0.38 -11.13 -2.85
N GLY A 140 -0.68 -12.39 -3.22
CA GLY A 140 0.08 -13.55 -2.76
C GLY A 140 1.55 -13.53 -3.14
N ALA A 141 1.93 -12.96 -4.29
CA ALA A 141 3.33 -12.85 -4.68
C ALA A 141 4.09 -11.81 -3.85
N VAL A 142 3.48 -10.66 -3.60
CA VAL A 142 4.04 -9.60 -2.74
C VAL A 142 4.19 -10.13 -1.31
N MET A 143 3.16 -10.79 -0.76
CA MET A 143 3.20 -11.35 0.59
C MET A 143 4.24 -12.47 0.75
N ARG A 144 4.46 -13.30 -0.28
CA ARG A 144 5.56 -14.28 -0.25
C ARG A 144 6.92 -13.62 -0.19
N ALA A 145 7.16 -12.58 -1.01
CA ALA A 145 8.42 -11.84 -1.00
C ALA A 145 8.64 -11.08 0.33
N ALA A 146 7.58 -10.48 0.88
CA ALA A 146 7.61 -9.84 2.19
C ALA A 146 8.00 -10.80 3.32
N ARG A 147 7.41 -12.00 3.36
CA ARG A 147 7.77 -13.03 4.34
C ARG A 147 9.20 -13.54 4.16
N GLN A 148 9.67 -13.66 2.93
CA GLN A 148 11.06 -14.04 2.68
C GLN A 148 12.03 -12.98 3.25
N ALA A 149 11.70 -11.69 3.06
CA ALA A 149 12.50 -10.60 3.62
C ALA A 149 12.49 -10.59 5.16
N GLU A 150 11.34 -10.87 5.78
CA GLU A 150 11.21 -11.01 7.24
C GLU A 150 12.08 -12.15 7.77
N GLN A 151 12.05 -13.32 7.13
CA GLN A 151 12.86 -14.49 7.51
C GLN A 151 14.36 -14.21 7.40
N SER A 152 14.81 -13.62 6.28
CA SER A 152 16.22 -13.28 6.11
C SER A 152 16.73 -12.26 7.14
N ALA A 153 15.88 -11.31 7.56
CA ALA A 153 16.24 -10.38 8.63
C ALA A 153 16.36 -11.09 9.99
N ALA A 154 15.47 -12.06 10.28
CA ALA A 154 15.55 -12.86 11.51
C ALA A 154 16.80 -13.76 11.54
N GLU A 155 17.21 -14.33 10.40
CA GLU A 155 18.44 -15.11 10.28
C GLU A 155 19.70 -14.27 10.54
N LEU A 156 19.75 -13.03 10.04
CA LEU A 156 20.87 -12.12 10.29
C LEU A 156 20.98 -11.75 11.78
N ASP A 157 19.86 -11.42 12.42
CA ASP A 157 19.82 -11.11 13.86
C ASP A 157 20.33 -12.29 14.72
N LEU A 158 20.01 -13.53 14.34
CA LEU A 158 20.48 -14.73 15.05
C LEU A 158 21.98 -14.97 14.91
N ASN A 159 22.55 -14.66 13.74
CA ASN A 159 23.99 -14.78 13.51
C ASN A 159 24.77 -13.72 14.29
N ASP A 160 24.29 -12.47 14.32
CA ASP A 160 24.92 -11.38 15.07
C ASP A 160 24.85 -11.56 16.61
N ALA A 161 23.91 -12.37 17.12
CA ALA A 161 23.77 -12.68 18.54
C ALA A 161 24.65 -13.86 19.02
N GLY A 162 25.27 -14.59 18.10
CA GLY A 162 26.11 -15.76 18.37
C GLY A 162 27.62 -15.49 18.43
N ASP A 163 28.06 -14.29 18.01
CA ASP A 163 29.45 -13.80 18.03
C ASP A 163 29.74 -12.93 19.28
#